data_AF-A0A4Y2X141-F1
#
_entry.id   AF-A0A4Y2X141-F1
#
_cell.length_a   1.000
_cell.length_b   1.000
_cell.length_c   1.000
_cell.angle_alpha   90.00
_cell.angle_beta   90.00
_cell.angle_gamma   90.00
#
_symmetry.space_group_name_H-M   'P 1'
#
loop_
_entity.id
_entity.type
_entity.pdbx_description
1 polymer ?
#
loop_
_entity_poly.entity_id
_entity_poly.type
_entity_poly.pdbx_seq_one_letter_code
_entity_poly.pdbx_strand_id
1 'polypeptide(L)'
;MESVKDYSVRMEGLAHKSFVAHCANSEEKISDSFKEKLLLSQFISGLRQKIKAPVMIENPSTFSEAVEFATRVERSQELLTPNVNVVEGYAQNNDFEKMLKTTTETYAKSLELVTQQLQALTSRLDILQNGTEQQRNFRPRVIICSYCSRPGHIAPNCNQKSRDKLDRRSEGIFLGLVFF
;
A
#
# COMPACT_ATOMS: atom_id res chain seq x y z
N MET A 1 -13.68 -31.42 -21.68
CA MET A 1 -14.37 -30.94 -22.90
C MET A 1 -13.41 -29.97 -23.57
N GLU A 2 -13.14 -30.10 -24.87
CA GLU A 2 -12.20 -29.20 -25.57
C GLU A 2 -12.76 -27.78 -25.71
N SER A 3 -11.89 -26.76 -25.72
CA SER A 3 -12.27 -25.35 -25.93
C SER A 3 -12.58 -25.08 -27.41
N VAL A 4 -13.30 -24.00 -27.71
CA VAL A 4 -13.59 -23.60 -29.10
C VAL A 4 -12.30 -23.36 -29.89
N LYS A 5 -11.26 -22.80 -29.25
CA LYS A 5 -9.96 -22.56 -29.87
C LYS A 5 -9.21 -23.86 -30.18
N ASP A 6 -9.20 -24.80 -29.25
CA ASP A 6 -8.55 -26.10 -29.49
C ASP A 6 -9.27 -26.88 -30.59
N TYR A 7 -10.60 -26.77 -30.62
CA TYR A 7 -11.44 -27.35 -31.66
C TYR A 7 -11.13 -26.75 -33.04
N SER A 8 -11.00 -25.42 -33.15
CA SER A 8 -10.70 -24.77 -34.43
C SER A 8 -9.35 -25.19 -34.99
N VAL A 9 -8.30 -25.20 -34.16
CA VAL A 9 -6.94 -25.65 -34.56
C VAL A 9 -6.95 -27.10 -35.01
N ARG A 10 -7.67 -27.97 -34.29
CA ARG A 10 -7.81 -29.38 -34.65
C ARG A 10 -8.53 -29.55 -36.00
N MET A 11 -9.58 -28.78 -36.23
CA MET A 11 -10.34 -28.79 -37.49
C MET A 11 -9.51 -28.30 -38.67
N GLU A 12 -8.77 -27.21 -38.53
CA GLU A 12 -7.85 -26.71 -39.56
C GLU A 12 -6.75 -27.72 -39.87
N GLY A 13 -6.16 -28.35 -38.83
CA GLY A 13 -5.15 -29.38 -39.01
C GLY A 13 -5.66 -30.61 -39.74
N LEU A 14 -6.90 -31.04 -39.48
CA LEU A 14 -7.55 -32.14 -40.20
C LEU A 14 -7.83 -31.78 -41.66
N ALA A 15 -8.37 -30.60 -41.90
CA ALA A 15 -8.63 -30.11 -43.25
C ALA A 15 -7.34 -30.01 -44.06
N HIS A 16 -6.27 -29.44 -43.48
CA HIS A 16 -4.97 -29.35 -44.13
C HIS A 16 -4.43 -30.73 -44.51
N LYS A 17 -4.47 -31.71 -43.60
CA LYS A 17 -4.03 -33.08 -43.90
C LYS A 17 -4.87 -33.74 -44.99
N SER A 18 -6.19 -33.58 -44.96
CA SER A 18 -7.10 -34.16 -45.95
C SER A 18 -6.85 -33.55 -47.33
N PHE A 19 -6.78 -32.21 -47.43
CA PHE A 19 -6.55 -31.54 -48.71
C PHE A 19 -5.13 -31.75 -49.25
N VAL A 20 -4.10 -31.77 -48.39
CA VAL A 20 -2.72 -32.05 -48.83
C VAL A 20 -2.55 -33.50 -49.28
N ALA A 21 -3.18 -34.46 -48.60
CA ALA A 21 -3.17 -35.86 -49.02
C ALA A 21 -3.84 -36.08 -50.39
N HIS A 22 -4.88 -35.30 -50.70
CA HIS A 22 -5.58 -35.38 -51.99
C HIS A 22 -4.87 -34.59 -53.12
N CYS A 23 -4.18 -33.50 -52.81
CA CYS A 23 -3.46 -32.69 -53.80
C CYS A 23 -2.06 -33.24 -54.18
N ALA A 24 -1.53 -34.23 -53.46
CA ALA A 24 -0.27 -34.87 -53.83
C ALA A 24 -0.35 -35.71 -55.13
N ASN A 25 -1.57 -36.02 -55.60
CA ASN A 25 -1.81 -36.94 -56.72
C ASN A 25 -2.74 -36.38 -57.83
N SER A 26 -3.15 -35.10 -57.79
CA SER A 26 -4.08 -34.51 -58.77
C SER A 26 -3.69 -33.08 -59.14
N GLU A 27 -3.73 -32.76 -60.45
CA GLU A 27 -3.48 -31.41 -60.99
C GLU A 27 -4.60 -30.40 -60.64
N GLU A 28 -5.72 -30.88 -60.09
CA GLU A 28 -6.89 -30.08 -59.78
C GLU A 28 -6.84 -29.52 -58.35
N LYS A 29 -6.27 -28.32 -58.21
CA LYS A 29 -6.23 -27.61 -56.92
C LYS A 29 -7.64 -27.19 -56.51
N ILE A 30 -8.15 -27.77 -55.43
CA ILE A 30 -9.40 -27.34 -54.79
C ILE A 30 -9.30 -25.83 -54.46
N SER A 31 -10.30 -25.05 -54.88
CA SER A 31 -10.38 -23.61 -54.64
C SER A 31 -10.36 -23.30 -53.13
N ASP A 32 -9.58 -22.30 -52.74
CA ASP A 32 -9.47 -21.89 -51.33
C ASP A 32 -10.81 -21.37 -50.79
N SER A 33 -11.63 -20.74 -51.65
CA SER A 33 -12.99 -20.32 -51.30
C SER A 33 -13.92 -21.48 -50.92
N PHE A 34 -13.72 -22.64 -51.56
CA PHE A 34 -14.49 -23.85 -51.25
C PHE A 34 -13.99 -24.48 -49.95
N LYS A 35 -12.67 -24.52 -49.72
CA LYS A 35 -12.08 -25.01 -48.47
C LYS A 35 -12.56 -24.19 -47.29
N GLU A 36 -12.61 -22.87 -47.43
CA GLU A 36 -13.09 -21.97 -46.38
C GLU A 36 -14.57 -22.21 -46.05
N LYS A 37 -15.43 -22.35 -47.07
CA LYS A 37 -16.86 -22.67 -46.86
C LYS A 37 -17.07 -24.05 -46.24
N LEU A 38 -16.25 -25.04 -46.63
CA LEU A 38 -16.30 -26.38 -46.04
C LEU A 38 -15.87 -26.34 -44.57
N LEU A 39 -14.77 -25.65 -44.27
CA LEU A 39 -14.27 -25.46 -42.91
C LEU A 39 -15.31 -24.76 -42.03
N LEU A 40 -15.89 -23.67 -42.52
CA LEU A 40 -16.94 -22.91 -41.84
C LEU A 40 -18.16 -23.78 -41.52
N SER A 41 -18.71 -24.47 -42.52
CA SER A 41 -19.90 -25.32 -42.35
C SER A 41 -19.65 -26.48 -41.38
N GLN A 42 -18.49 -27.13 -41.49
CA GLN A 42 -18.11 -28.23 -40.62
C GLN A 42 -17.86 -27.76 -39.19
N PHE A 43 -17.23 -26.60 -39.02
CA PHE A 43 -16.98 -25.98 -37.72
C PHE A 43 -18.29 -25.65 -37.02
N ILE A 44 -19.19 -24.88 -37.66
CA ILE A 44 -20.49 -24.53 -37.08
C ILE A 44 -21.30 -25.79 -36.73
N SER A 45 -21.22 -26.81 -37.59
CA SER A 45 -21.95 -28.06 -37.36
C SER A 45 -21.46 -28.81 -36.12
N GLY A 46 -20.15 -28.82 -35.87
CA GLY A 46 -19.51 -29.49 -34.73
C GLY A 46 -19.46 -28.67 -33.44
N LEU A 47 -19.89 -27.41 -33.44
CA LEU A 47 -19.99 -26.60 -32.22
C LEU A 47 -21.05 -27.17 -31.25
N ARG A 48 -20.77 -27.01 -29.95
CA ARG A 48 -21.70 -27.36 -28.87
C ARG A 48 -22.99 -26.56 -29.01
N GLN A 49 -24.15 -27.16 -28.75
CA GLN A 49 -25.45 -26.53 -29.00
C GLN A 49 -25.60 -25.13 -28.38
N LYS A 50 -25.08 -24.96 -27.15
CA LYS A 50 -25.12 -23.67 -26.46
C LYS A 50 -24.38 -22.57 -27.23
N ILE A 51 -23.27 -22.88 -27.89
CA ILE A 51 -22.46 -21.94 -28.67
C ILE A 51 -22.94 -21.87 -30.12
N LYS A 52 -23.37 -23.01 -30.67
CA LYS A 52 -23.88 -23.15 -32.04
C LYS A 52 -25.11 -22.29 -32.31
N ALA A 53 -26.09 -22.25 -31.42
CA ALA A 53 -27.30 -21.46 -31.63
C ALA A 53 -27.01 -19.96 -31.81
N PRO A 54 -26.23 -19.29 -30.94
CA PRO A 54 -25.77 -17.92 -31.17
C PRO A 54 -24.99 -17.73 -32.48
N VAL A 55 -24.08 -18.64 -32.81
CA VAL A 55 -23.26 -18.55 -34.04
C VAL A 55 -24.13 -18.66 -35.30
N MET A 56 -25.15 -19.51 -35.28
CA MET A 56 -26.10 -19.65 -36.39
C MET A 56 -26.98 -18.42 -36.58
N ILE A 57 -27.29 -17.69 -35.50
CA ILE A 57 -28.05 -16.44 -35.57
C ILE A 57 -27.20 -15.32 -36.17
N GLU A 58 -25.93 -15.23 -35.75
CA GLU A 58 -24.98 -14.23 -36.29
C GLU A 58 -24.66 -14.48 -37.77
N ASN A 59 -24.71 -15.75 -38.20
CA ASN A 59 -24.45 -16.18 -39.57
C ASN A 59 -23.12 -15.63 -40.14
N PRO A 60 -21.98 -16.01 -39.54
CA PRO A 60 -20.66 -15.56 -40.00
C PRO A 60 -20.38 -16.03 -41.42
N SER A 61 -19.68 -15.20 -42.18
CA SER A 61 -19.39 -15.42 -43.61
C SER A 61 -18.05 -16.13 -43.85
N THR A 62 -17.15 -16.06 -42.87
CA THR A 62 -15.79 -16.63 -42.93
C THR A 62 -15.52 -17.53 -41.73
N PHE A 63 -14.60 -18.47 -41.89
CA PHE A 63 -14.19 -19.37 -40.81
C PHE A 63 -13.59 -18.59 -39.63
N SER A 64 -12.73 -17.60 -39.90
CA SER A 64 -12.11 -16.78 -38.86
C SER A 64 -13.14 -16.01 -38.03
N GLU A 65 -14.12 -15.39 -38.68
CA GLU A 65 -15.21 -14.68 -38.01
C GLU A 65 -16.03 -15.62 -37.11
N ALA A 66 -16.32 -16.82 -37.60
CA ALA A 66 -17.03 -17.83 -36.82
C ALA A 66 -16.25 -18.27 -35.56
N VAL A 67 -14.93 -18.43 -35.66
CA VAL A 67 -14.06 -18.81 -34.53
C VAL A 67 -14.01 -17.70 -33.48
N GLU A 68 -13.85 -16.45 -33.90
CA GLU A 68 -13.83 -15.29 -33.00
C GLU A 68 -15.16 -15.14 -32.27
N PHE A 69 -16.28 -15.20 -33.00
CA PHE A 69 -17.61 -15.10 -32.42
C PHE A 69 -17.88 -16.27 -31.46
N ALA A 70 -17.58 -17.50 -31.86
CA ALA A 70 -17.77 -18.68 -31.02
C ALA A 70 -16.91 -18.62 -29.74
N THR A 71 -15.68 -18.11 -29.83
CA THR A 71 -14.81 -17.88 -28.66
C THR A 71 -15.41 -16.84 -27.71
N ARG A 72 -15.98 -15.75 -28.26
CA ARG A 72 -16.65 -14.72 -27.47
C ARG A 72 -17.89 -15.26 -26.76
N VAL A 73 -18.68 -16.10 -27.44
CA VAL A 73 -19.86 -16.76 -26.88
C VAL A 73 -19.48 -17.79 -25.81
N GLU A 74 -18.40 -18.55 -26.02
CA GLU A 74 -17.87 -19.49 -25.02
C GLU A 74 -17.52 -18.74 -23.72
N ARG A 75 -16.76 -17.65 -23.85
CA ARG A 75 -16.38 -16.81 -22.70
C ARG A 75 -17.58 -16.16 -22.02
N SER A 76 -18.57 -15.69 -22.79
CA SER A 76 -19.76 -15.07 -22.20
C SER A 76 -20.63 -16.09 -21.45
N GLN A 77 -20.69 -17.34 -21.92
CA GLN A 77 -21.41 -18.41 -21.23
C GLN A 77 -20.73 -18.84 -19.94
N GLU A 78 -19.39 -18.88 -19.91
CA GLU A 78 -18.64 -19.13 -18.68
C GLU A 78 -18.91 -18.06 -17.62
N LEU A 79 -19.05 -16.79 -18.02
CA LEU A 79 -19.41 -15.69 -17.11
C LEU A 79 -20.85 -15.76 -16.61
N LEU A 80 -21.80 -16.16 -17.47
CA LEU A 80 -23.23 -16.20 -17.14
C LEU A 80 -23.62 -17.46 -16.34
N THR A 81 -22.84 -18.53 -16.45
CA THR A 81 -23.07 -19.78 -15.71
C THR A 81 -21.82 -20.16 -14.92
N PRO A 82 -21.47 -19.39 -13.87
CA PRO A 82 -20.33 -19.72 -13.03
C PRO A 82 -20.57 -21.10 -12.42
N ASN A 83 -19.59 -22.00 -12.61
CA ASN A 83 -19.61 -23.29 -11.96
C ASN A 83 -19.40 -23.09 -10.44
N VAL A 84 -20.45 -23.28 -9.64
CA VAL A 84 -20.41 -23.07 -8.18
C VAL A 84 -19.43 -24.04 -7.48
N ASN A 85 -18.98 -25.10 -8.16
CA ASN A 85 -17.99 -26.05 -7.65
C ASN A 85 -16.54 -25.72 -8.04
N VAL A 86 -16.27 -24.62 -8.78
CA VAL A 86 -14.91 -24.19 -9.17
C VAL A 86 -14.70 -22.74 -8.74
N VAL A 87 -14.54 -22.55 -7.44
CA VAL A 87 -14.22 -21.26 -6.81
C VAL A 87 -12.76 -20.83 -7.06
N GLU A 88 -11.94 -21.65 -7.73
CA GLU A 88 -10.47 -21.45 -7.76
C GLU A 88 -9.87 -21.11 -9.14
N GLY A 89 -10.69 -21.00 -10.20
CA GLY A 89 -10.17 -20.94 -11.57
C GLY A 89 -10.21 -19.58 -12.29
N TYR A 90 -11.15 -18.69 -11.95
CA TYR A 90 -11.39 -17.45 -12.73
C TYR A 90 -10.56 -16.25 -12.24
N ALA A 91 -9.60 -16.46 -11.35
CA ALA A 91 -8.67 -15.44 -10.87
C ALA A 91 -7.51 -15.18 -11.86
N GLN A 92 -7.79 -15.18 -13.17
CA GLN A 92 -6.81 -14.84 -14.18
C GLN A 92 -7.22 -13.51 -14.83
N ASN A 93 -6.55 -12.45 -14.36
CA ASN A 93 -6.57 -11.06 -14.85
C ASN A 93 -7.67 -10.15 -14.29
N ASN A 94 -7.79 -10.06 -12.97
CA ASN A 94 -8.46 -8.91 -12.36
C ASN A 94 -7.48 -7.74 -12.23
N ASP A 95 -7.32 -6.96 -13.31
CA ASP A 95 -6.71 -5.62 -13.22
C ASP A 95 -7.38 -4.79 -12.10
N PHE A 96 -8.67 -5.04 -11.87
CA PHE A 96 -9.44 -4.49 -10.76
C PHE A 96 -8.94 -4.94 -9.38
N GLU A 97 -8.57 -6.21 -9.21
CA GLU A 97 -8.07 -6.75 -7.94
C GLU A 97 -6.65 -6.25 -7.66
N LYS A 98 -5.82 -6.15 -8.70
CA LYS A 98 -4.51 -5.51 -8.60
C LYS A 98 -4.64 -4.03 -8.25
N MET A 99 -5.57 -3.31 -8.87
CA MET A 99 -5.85 -1.91 -8.56
C MET A 99 -6.35 -1.77 -7.12
N LEU A 100 -7.32 -2.58 -6.70
CA LEU A 100 -7.85 -2.58 -5.33
C LEU A 100 -6.76 -2.85 -4.30
N LYS A 101 -5.91 -3.86 -4.53
CA LYS A 101 -4.78 -4.17 -3.67
C LYS A 101 -3.82 -2.98 -3.56
N THR A 102 -3.41 -2.41 -4.68
CA THR A 102 -2.50 -1.24 -4.72
C THR A 102 -3.09 -0.02 -4.00
N THR A 103 -4.39 0.23 -4.17
CA THR A 103 -5.12 1.30 -3.50
C THR A 103 -5.17 1.06 -1.99
N THR A 104 -5.53 -0.14 -1.53
CA THR A 104 -5.56 -0.47 -0.11
C THR A 104 -4.17 -0.38 0.55
N GLU A 105 -3.13 -0.83 -0.12
CA GLU A 105 -1.74 -0.70 0.34
C GLU A 105 -1.30 0.76 0.44
N THR A 106 -1.72 1.60 -0.50
CA THR A 106 -1.43 3.04 -0.48
C THR A 106 -2.11 3.73 0.70
N TYR A 107 -3.39 3.40 0.94
CA TYR A 107 -4.10 3.92 2.11
C TYR A 107 -3.46 3.45 3.42
N ALA A 108 -3.08 2.18 3.53
CA ALA A 108 -2.40 1.65 4.71
C ALA A 108 -1.10 2.41 5.01
N LYS A 109 -0.25 2.63 4.00
CA LYS A 109 1.00 3.42 4.15
C LYS A 109 0.73 4.87 4.54
N SER A 110 -0.29 5.50 3.95
CA SER A 110 -0.66 6.88 4.29
C SER A 110 -1.16 6.99 5.73
N LEU A 111 -1.94 6.01 6.20
CA LEU A 111 -2.45 5.96 7.56
C LEU A 111 -1.33 5.71 8.57
N GLU A 112 -0.41 4.81 8.25
CA GLU A 112 0.78 4.55 9.07
C GLU A 112 1.64 5.81 9.21
N LEU A 113 1.88 6.53 8.11
CA LEU A 113 2.63 7.79 8.11
C LEU A 113 1.97 8.86 8.98
N VAL A 114 0.66 9.06 8.84
CA VAL A 114 -0.10 10.01 9.66
C VAL A 114 -0.04 9.62 11.14
N THR A 115 -0.13 8.33 11.43
CA THR A 115 -0.04 7.81 12.81
C THR A 115 1.35 8.10 13.40
N GLN A 116 2.43 7.88 12.64
CA GLN A 116 3.80 8.21 13.06
C GLN A 116 3.98 9.72 13.29
N GLN A 117 3.41 10.56 12.42
CA GLN A 117 3.45 12.02 12.60
C GLN A 117 2.72 12.47 13.87
N LEU A 118 1.54 11.90 14.15
CA LEU A 118 0.79 12.18 15.37
C LEU A 118 1.53 11.72 16.63
N GLN A 119 2.17 10.55 16.61
CA GLN A 119 3.00 10.09 17.72
C GLN A 119 4.19 11.02 17.96
N ALA A 120 4.89 11.44 16.89
CA ALA A 120 6.02 12.36 17.00
C ALA A 120 5.61 13.73 17.59
N LEU A 121 4.44 14.25 17.20
CA LEU A 121 3.89 15.48 17.78
C LEU A 121 3.48 15.29 19.24
N THR A 122 2.86 14.16 19.58
CA THR A 122 2.46 13.84 20.95
C THR A 122 3.67 13.76 21.88
N SER A 123 4.76 13.11 21.46
CA SER A 123 6.01 13.05 22.22
C SER A 123 6.64 14.44 22.41
N ARG A 124 6.56 15.33 21.41
CA ARG A 124 7.04 16.72 21.54
C ARG A 124 6.20 17.52 22.54
N LEU A 125 4.89 17.32 22.56
CA LEU A 125 4.01 17.97 23.55
C LEU A 125 4.29 17.46 24.97
N ASP A 126 4.54 16.16 25.15
CA ASP A 126 4.91 15.59 26.44
C ASP A 126 6.20 16.19 26.99
N ILE A 127 7.23 16.37 26.15
CA ILE A 127 8.48 17.05 26.55
C ILE A 127 8.23 18.50 26.98
N LEU A 128 7.35 19.24 26.29
CA LEU A 128 7.00 20.62 26.66
C LEU A 128 6.20 20.67 27.97
N GLN A 129 5.26 19.75 28.17
CA GLN A 129 4.48 19.66 29.41
C GLN A 129 5.38 19.31 30.60
N ASN A 130 6.21 18.27 30.48
CA ASN A 130 7.10 17.81 31.54
C ASN A 130 8.29 18.76 31.78
N GLY A 131 8.75 19.48 30.76
CA GLY A 131 9.78 20.53 30.88
C GLY A 131 9.30 21.73 31.71
N THR A 132 8.01 22.06 31.66
CA THR A 132 7.44 23.12 32.52
C THR A 132 7.31 22.73 33.99
N GLU A 133 7.24 21.43 34.32
CA GLU A 133 7.27 20.98 35.72
C GLU A 133 8.68 21.02 36.32
N GLN A 134 9.71 20.66 35.54
CA GLN A 134 11.10 20.71 36.02
C GLN A 134 11.61 22.15 36.21
N GLN A 135 11.16 23.11 35.39
CA GLN A 135 11.54 24.53 35.55
C GLN A 135 10.81 25.25 36.70
N ARG A 136 9.65 24.76 37.17
CA ARG A 136 8.95 25.35 38.34
C ARG A 136 9.68 25.15 39.67
N ASN A 137 10.72 24.30 39.70
CA ASN A 137 11.57 24.11 40.88
C ASN A 137 12.82 25.02 40.92
N PHE A 138 13.09 25.80 39.89
CA PHE A 138 14.05 26.91 39.96
C PHE A 138 13.36 28.16 40.51
N ARG A 139 12.94 28.11 41.78
CA ARG A 139 12.78 29.36 42.55
C ARG A 139 14.18 29.96 42.68
N PRO A 140 14.44 31.22 42.25
CA PRO A 140 15.65 31.90 42.67
C PRO A 140 15.58 31.95 44.18
N ARG A 141 16.37 31.12 44.88
CA ARG A 141 16.49 31.23 46.33
C ARG A 141 17.12 32.59 46.56
N VAL A 142 16.30 33.56 46.93
CA VAL A 142 16.79 34.86 47.37
C VAL A 142 17.75 34.57 48.52
N ILE A 143 19.03 34.81 48.29
CA ILE A 143 20.06 34.56 49.31
C ILE A 143 19.86 35.61 50.40
N ILE A 144 19.34 35.18 51.55
CA ILE A 144 19.13 36.03 52.73
C ILE A 144 20.30 35.82 53.67
N CYS A 145 20.92 36.92 54.11
CA CYS A 145 21.99 36.89 55.08
C CYS A 145 21.46 36.44 56.45
N SER A 146 22.00 35.38 57.05
CA SER A 146 21.58 34.91 58.38
C SER A 146 21.97 35.83 59.55
N TYR A 147 22.78 36.86 59.32
CA TYR A 147 23.19 37.83 60.35
C TYR A 147 22.27 39.05 60.41
N CYS A 148 21.96 39.66 59.26
CA CYS A 148 21.16 40.89 59.20
C CYS A 148 19.78 40.71 58.54
N SER A 149 19.45 39.48 58.12
CA SER A 149 18.19 39.11 57.45
C SER A 149 17.88 39.89 56.17
N ARG A 150 18.87 40.57 55.57
CA ARG A 150 18.71 41.29 54.30
C ARG A 150 19.05 40.38 53.10
N PRO A 151 18.32 40.49 51.98
CA PRO A 151 18.60 39.74 50.77
C PRO A 151 19.86 40.26 50.03
N GLY A 152 20.46 39.41 49.19
CA GLY A 152 21.52 39.79 48.24
C GLY A 152 22.96 39.47 48.66
N HIS A 153 23.18 38.91 49.86
CA HIS A 153 24.50 38.48 50.33
C HIS A 153 24.42 37.39 51.41
N ILE A 154 25.51 36.67 51.64
CA ILE A 154 25.65 35.67 52.71
C ILE A 154 26.32 36.25 53.96
N ALA A 155 26.11 35.65 55.14
CA ALA A 155 26.63 36.14 56.43
C ALA A 155 28.16 36.42 56.51
N PRO A 156 29.04 35.70 55.79
CA PRO A 156 30.46 36.07 55.70
C PRO A 156 30.71 37.44 55.07
N ASN A 157 29.89 37.84 54.10
CA ASN A 157 30.01 39.10 53.36
C ASN A 157 29.08 40.20 53.91
N CYS A 158 28.65 40.08 55.17
CA CYS A 158 27.74 41.04 55.77
C CYS A 158 28.50 42.26 56.30
N ASN A 159 28.25 43.43 55.71
CA ASN A 159 28.84 44.69 56.14
C ASN A 159 28.54 45.00 57.62
N GLN A 160 27.34 44.65 58.12
CA GLN A 160 27.00 44.86 59.53
C GLN A 160 27.89 44.02 60.46
N LYS A 161 28.10 42.74 60.11
CA LYS A 161 28.98 41.84 60.87
C LYS A 161 30.43 42.32 60.89
N SER A 162 30.91 42.89 59.78
CA SER A 162 32.25 43.46 59.70
C SER A 162 32.40 44.70 60.58
N ARG A 163 31.37 45.54 60.68
CA ARG A 163 31.35 46.71 61.57
C ARG A 163 31.32 46.30 63.04
N ASP A 164 30.46 45.35 63.43
CA ASP A 164 30.36 44.89 64.82
C ASP A 164 31.64 44.17 65.30
N LYS A 165 32.37 43.51 64.37
CA LYS A 165 33.70 42.95 64.67
C LYS A 165 34.77 44.02 64.86
N LEU A 166 34.69 45.14 64.15
CA LEU A 166 35.59 46.27 64.33
C LEU A 166 35.33 46.94 65.69
N ASP A 167 34.06 47.11 66.03
CA ASP A 167 33.61 47.76 67.27
C ASP A 167 34.04 46.99 68.52
N ARG A 168 33.91 45.65 68.51
CA ARG A 168 34.45 44.79 69.57
C ARG A 168 35.99 44.76 69.63
N ARG A 169 36.68 45.07 68.54
CA ARG A 169 38.14 45.20 68.52
C ARG A 169 38.59 46.54 69.10
N SER A 170 37.79 47.60 68.98
CA SER A 170 38.02 48.89 69.64
C SER A 170 37.68 48.86 71.13
N GLU A 171 36.71 48.05 71.59
CA GLU A 171 36.43 47.90 73.02
C GLU A 171 37.44 46.98 73.76
N GLY A 172 38.18 46.13 73.03
CA GLY A 172 39.23 45.27 73.60
C GLY A 172 40.60 45.93 73.78
N ILE A 173 40.79 47.17 73.32
CA ILE A 173 42.08 47.90 73.46
C ILE A 173 42.07 48.85 74.67
N PHE A 174 40.92 49.11 75.29
CA PHE A 174 40.80 50.05 76.41
C PHE A 174 40.86 49.41 77.82
N LEU A 175 41.03 48.09 77.93
CA LEU A 175 41.06 47.37 79.22
C LEU A 175 42.38 46.63 79.52
N GLY A 176 43.48 47.02 78.85
CA GLY A 176 44.79 46.37 78.98
C GLY A 176 45.99 47.30 79.21
N LEU A 177 45.80 48.51 79.73
CA LEU A 177 46.89 49.45 80.04
C LEU A 177 46.63 50.22 81.35
N VAL A 178 46.36 49.47 82.43
CA VAL A 178 46.65 49.90 83.80
C VAL A 178 47.16 48.66 84.54
N PHE A 179 48.47 48.41 84.51
CA PHE A 179 49.19 47.73 85.60
C PHE A 179 50.70 47.97 85.39
N PHE A 180 51.25 48.77 86.32
CA PHE A 180 52.64 49.19 86.55
C PHE A 180 53.33 50.10 85.54
#